data_AF-A0A2S2R7U9-F1
#
_entry.id   AF-A0A2S2R7U9-F1
#
_cell.length_a   1.000
_cell.length_b   1.000
_cell.length_c   1.000
_cell.angle_alpha   90.00
_cell.angle_beta   90.00
_cell.angle_gamma   90.00
#
_symmetry.space_group_name_H-M   'P 1'
#
loop_
_entity.id
_entity.type
_entity.pdbx_description
1 polymer ?
#
loop_
_entity_poly.entity_id
_entity_poly.type
_entity_poly.pdbx_seq_one_letter_code
_entity_poly.pdbx_strand_id
1 'polypeptide(L)'
;KKTKFYACDQIFYIYNSMYTLSSTAVVLLIIISNINGKRLSHYVSHYEPVTYDHEHLAYSHDRAKRSVTNSDSIVHVTFKAHGHNFQLRLRRDLETFSNTIEVLDSFGNHLHPNDIDTSHIYHGHIIDEAESAVFGSIINGVFEGKIISPKKGNYFVEKSKKYIHPHGLLKDNEDFHSVIYKENDVDNPYHNSSSHFSGCGVVGSTKQNMETIQYSSNPWNVQQPDEERPAYKYTRQAADKQHHGPVRTKRATKPKEERNTCSLFIQTDPLLWRHIKEQVGYDKTKTREEILSLIAHHVTAVNYIYRDTKFDGRIEHRNIKFEVQRIKIDDDEPCDHKWSGEQNPFCMENIDVSNFLNLHSLGNHEDFCLAYVFTYRDFTGGTLGLAWVASASGASGGICEKYKTYTETIGGLYQSTKRSLNTGIITFVNYNSRVPPKVSQLTLAHEIGHNFGSPHDYPSDCRPGGLNGNYIMFASATSGDRPNNSKFSSCSIANISSVLDAIQDNKKRNCFKGSYFVLDII
;
A
#
# COMPACT_ATOMS: atom_id res chain seq x y z
N LYS A 1 54.36 -62.96 3.36
CA LYS A 1 53.92 -62.05 4.45
C LYS A 1 54.05 -60.55 4.14
N LYS A 2 54.78 -60.08 3.11
CA LYS A 2 54.94 -58.64 2.79
C LYS A 2 53.94 -58.03 1.79
N THR A 3 53.16 -58.83 1.06
CA THR A 3 52.20 -58.34 0.04
C THR A 3 50.77 -58.14 0.53
N LYS A 4 50.42 -58.58 1.74
CA LYS A 4 49.07 -58.35 2.33
C LYS A 4 48.94 -57.04 3.14
N PHE A 5 50.04 -56.40 3.52
CA PHE A 5 50.01 -55.16 4.31
C PHE A 5 49.79 -53.91 3.44
N TYR A 6 50.37 -53.84 2.24
CA TYR A 6 50.21 -52.69 1.34
C TYR A 6 48.78 -52.51 0.79
N ALA A 7 48.03 -53.60 0.64
CA ALA A 7 46.64 -53.52 0.17
C ALA A 7 45.67 -52.98 1.23
N CYS A 8 45.91 -53.24 2.53
CA CYS A 8 45.09 -52.69 3.61
C CYS A 8 45.27 -51.18 3.77
N ASP A 9 46.51 -50.68 3.69
CA ASP A 9 46.79 -49.25 3.86
C ASP A 9 46.25 -48.40 2.70
N GLN A 10 46.30 -48.91 1.47
CA GLN A 10 45.68 -48.23 0.32
C GLN A 10 44.15 -48.20 0.40
N ILE A 11 43.51 -49.29 0.84
CA ILE A 11 42.05 -49.32 1.01
C ILE A 11 41.63 -48.36 2.12
N PHE A 12 42.37 -48.28 3.24
CA PHE A 12 42.08 -47.36 4.34
C PHE A 12 42.23 -45.88 3.94
N TYR A 13 43.23 -45.55 3.11
CA TYR A 13 43.40 -44.20 2.55
C TYR A 13 42.29 -43.83 1.57
N ILE A 14 41.85 -44.75 0.71
CA ILE A 14 40.73 -44.52 -0.22
C ILE A 14 39.42 -44.37 0.57
N TYR A 15 39.19 -45.18 1.61
CA TYR A 15 37.99 -45.10 2.44
C TYR A 15 37.92 -43.77 3.21
N ASN A 16 39.03 -43.32 3.82
CA ASN A 16 39.09 -42.02 4.50
C ASN A 16 39.01 -40.83 3.53
N SER A 17 39.60 -40.94 2.34
CA SER A 17 39.50 -39.92 1.30
C SER A 17 38.07 -39.81 0.74
N MET A 18 37.38 -40.94 0.54
CA MET A 18 35.97 -40.96 0.16
C MET A 18 35.04 -40.46 1.28
N TYR A 19 35.32 -40.75 2.54
CA TYR A 19 34.57 -40.22 3.70
C TYR A 19 34.77 -38.71 3.87
N THR A 20 35.98 -38.21 3.69
CA THR A 20 36.26 -36.76 3.76
C THR A 20 35.68 -36.03 2.55
N LEU A 21 35.71 -36.61 1.34
CA LEU A 21 35.01 -36.08 0.16
C LEU A 21 33.48 -36.10 0.33
N SER A 22 32.91 -37.15 0.95
CA SER A 22 31.47 -37.20 1.21
C SER A 22 31.05 -36.23 2.33
N SER A 23 31.82 -36.12 3.42
CA SER A 23 31.56 -35.15 4.49
C SER A 23 31.74 -33.72 4.03
N THR A 24 32.75 -33.41 3.22
CA THR A 24 32.91 -32.06 2.62
C THR A 24 31.83 -31.77 1.60
N ALA A 25 31.39 -32.74 0.79
CA ALA A 25 30.25 -32.59 -0.11
C ALA A 25 28.92 -32.41 0.64
N VAL A 26 28.71 -33.12 1.76
CA VAL A 26 27.54 -32.94 2.63
C VAL A 26 27.58 -31.60 3.33
N VAL A 27 28.73 -31.16 3.84
CA VAL A 27 28.91 -29.83 4.42
C VAL A 27 28.72 -28.75 3.33
N LEU A 28 29.22 -28.96 2.12
CA LEU A 28 29.03 -28.06 0.99
C LEU A 28 27.57 -28.05 0.54
N LEU A 29 26.86 -29.18 0.54
CA LEU A 29 25.42 -29.27 0.26
C LEU A 29 24.58 -28.63 1.36
N ILE A 30 24.96 -28.77 2.63
CA ILE A 30 24.36 -28.08 3.78
C ILE A 30 24.63 -26.58 3.67
N ILE A 31 25.84 -26.17 3.28
CA ILE A 31 26.19 -24.77 3.05
C ILE A 31 25.42 -24.24 1.83
N ILE A 32 25.33 -24.96 0.71
CA ILE A 32 24.57 -24.58 -0.49
C ILE A 32 23.06 -24.53 -0.22
N SER A 33 22.52 -25.45 0.58
CA SER A 33 21.12 -25.41 1.01
C SER A 33 20.83 -24.33 2.06
N ASN A 34 21.83 -23.87 2.81
CA ASN A 34 21.74 -22.67 3.64
C ASN A 34 22.00 -21.37 2.86
N ILE A 35 22.71 -21.42 1.73
CA ILE A 35 22.94 -20.28 0.82
C ILE A 35 21.71 -20.04 -0.08
N ASN A 36 21.00 -21.10 -0.48
CA ASN A 36 19.68 -20.98 -1.10
C ASN A 36 18.65 -20.74 0.00
N GLY A 37 18.42 -19.47 0.32
CA GLY A 37 17.39 -19.04 1.27
C GLY A 37 16.05 -19.77 1.05
N LYS A 38 15.35 -20.12 2.13
CA LYS A 38 14.02 -20.70 2.04
C LYS A 38 13.08 -19.69 1.38
N ARG A 39 12.45 -20.06 0.26
CA ARG A 39 11.46 -19.24 -0.44
C ARG A 39 10.13 -19.26 0.34
N LEU A 40 9.54 -18.10 0.57
CA LEU A 40 8.27 -17.98 1.30
C LEU A 40 7.05 -17.99 0.36
N SER A 41 7.18 -17.34 -0.79
CA SER A 41 6.11 -17.23 -1.79
C SER A 41 6.69 -16.98 -3.19
N HIS A 42 5.82 -16.81 -4.19
CA HIS A 42 6.25 -16.39 -5.53
C HIS A 42 6.97 -15.04 -5.53
N TYR A 43 6.63 -14.15 -4.60
CA TYR A 43 7.23 -12.82 -4.47
C TYR A 43 8.45 -12.78 -3.54
N VAL A 44 8.47 -13.60 -2.49
CA VAL A 44 9.49 -13.51 -1.43
C VAL A 44 10.48 -14.66 -1.57
N SER A 45 11.69 -14.34 -2.04
CA SER A 45 12.76 -15.31 -2.35
C SER A 45 13.45 -15.88 -1.12
N HIS A 46 13.48 -15.12 -0.03
CA HIS A 46 14.13 -15.54 1.22
C HIS A 46 13.40 -15.00 2.44
N TYR A 47 13.22 -15.84 3.46
CA TYR A 47 12.75 -15.45 4.79
C TYR A 47 13.53 -16.19 5.89
N GLU A 48 13.46 -15.66 7.10
CA GLU A 48 13.86 -16.33 8.34
C GLU A 48 12.67 -16.48 9.30
N PRO A 49 12.57 -17.60 10.04
CA PRO A 49 11.57 -17.76 11.09
C PRO A 49 11.93 -16.88 12.31
N VAL A 50 10.90 -16.32 12.95
CA VAL A 50 11.04 -15.51 14.17
C VAL A 50 10.16 -16.07 15.26
N THR A 51 10.77 -16.29 16.42
CA THR A 51 10.08 -16.69 17.66
C THR A 51 10.54 -15.78 18.79
N TYR A 52 9.59 -15.35 19.62
CA TYR A 52 9.81 -14.68 20.90
C TYR A 52 8.63 -15.00 21.82
N ASP A 53 8.70 -14.59 23.09
CA ASP A 53 7.61 -14.84 24.05
C ASP A 53 6.37 -14.00 23.72
N HIS A 54 5.44 -14.62 22.97
CA HIS A 54 4.22 -13.96 22.54
C HIS A 54 3.22 -13.77 23.70
N GLU A 55 3.23 -14.62 24.73
CA GLU A 55 2.36 -14.46 25.89
C GLU A 55 2.80 -13.23 26.71
N HIS A 56 4.10 -13.06 26.93
CA HIS A 56 4.65 -11.88 27.56
C HIS A 56 4.37 -10.62 26.72
N LEU A 57 4.49 -10.69 25.39
CA LEU A 57 4.18 -9.55 24.53
C LEU A 57 2.69 -9.19 24.58
N ALA A 58 1.79 -10.17 24.60
CA ALA A 58 0.36 -9.95 24.79
C ALA A 58 0.06 -9.26 26.13
N TYR A 59 0.66 -9.75 27.23
CA TYR A 59 0.54 -9.12 28.54
C TYR A 59 1.07 -7.68 28.55
N SER A 60 2.21 -7.42 27.91
CA SER A 60 2.76 -6.06 27.81
C SER A 60 1.87 -5.14 26.99
N HIS A 61 1.26 -5.63 25.91
CA HIS A 61 0.26 -4.89 25.14
C HIS A 61 -0.97 -4.55 25.99
N ASP A 62 -1.54 -5.52 26.71
CA ASP A 62 -2.72 -5.31 27.57
C ASP A 62 -2.45 -4.33 28.71
N ARG A 63 -1.22 -4.31 29.24
CA ARG A 63 -0.78 -3.31 30.22
C ARG A 63 -0.71 -1.92 29.60
N ALA A 64 -0.06 -1.79 28.43
CA ALA A 64 0.07 -0.53 27.73
C ALA A 64 -1.29 0.06 27.30
N LYS A 65 -2.21 -0.80 26.86
CA LYS A 65 -3.59 -0.43 26.51
C LYS A 65 -4.35 0.22 27.67
N ARG A 66 -4.12 -0.27 28.90
CA ARG A 66 -4.76 0.22 30.14
C ARG A 66 -3.99 1.37 30.80
N SER A 67 -2.83 1.75 30.27
CA SER A 67 -1.99 2.78 30.88
C SER A 67 -2.62 4.16 30.78
N VAL A 68 -2.54 4.92 31.88
CA VAL A 68 -2.90 6.34 31.95
C VAL A 68 -1.66 7.23 31.80
N THR A 69 -0.44 6.67 31.90
CA THR A 69 0.83 7.40 31.82
C THR A 69 1.61 7.06 30.54
N ASN A 70 2.37 8.04 30.02
CA ASN A 70 3.17 7.91 28.80
C ASN A 70 4.38 6.97 28.94
N SER A 71 4.82 6.65 30.16
CA SER A 71 5.93 5.71 30.40
C SER A 71 5.48 4.25 30.37
N ASP A 72 4.28 3.95 30.86
CA ASP A 72 3.73 2.58 30.91
C ASP A 72 3.02 2.16 29.62
N SER A 73 2.88 3.07 28.65
CA SER A 73 2.34 2.79 27.31
C SER A 73 3.37 2.19 26.32
N ILE A 74 4.60 1.99 26.76
CA ILE A 74 5.71 1.50 25.92
C ILE A 74 5.71 -0.03 25.90
N VAL A 75 5.80 -0.59 24.70
CA VAL A 75 5.91 -2.04 24.47
C VAL A 75 7.28 -2.33 23.83
N HIS A 76 7.96 -3.35 24.33
CA HIS A 76 9.25 -3.79 23.81
C HIS A 76 9.12 -5.13 23.10
N VAL A 77 9.67 -5.22 21.90
CA VAL A 77 9.73 -6.47 21.13
C VAL A 77 11.20 -6.75 20.81
N THR A 78 11.69 -7.92 21.22
CA THR A 78 13.08 -8.31 20.99
C THR A 78 13.16 -9.66 20.33
N PHE A 79 13.88 -9.75 19.22
CA PHE A 79 14.15 -11.00 18.52
C PHE A 79 15.42 -10.90 17.68
N LYS A 80 15.94 -12.05 17.24
CA LYS A 80 17.10 -12.15 16.35
C LYS A 80 16.69 -12.67 14.99
N ALA A 81 17.20 -12.05 13.94
CA ALA A 81 17.02 -12.48 12.55
C ALA A 81 18.06 -11.82 11.64
N HIS A 82 18.42 -12.48 10.55
CA HIS A 82 19.39 -12.03 9.54
C HIS A 82 20.72 -11.59 10.14
N GLY A 83 21.18 -12.28 11.20
CA GLY A 83 22.40 -11.93 11.92
C GLY A 83 22.32 -10.67 12.78
N HIS A 84 21.14 -10.08 12.94
CA HIS A 84 20.91 -8.87 13.73
C HIS A 84 20.03 -9.15 14.96
N ASN A 85 20.28 -8.39 16.02
CA ASN A 85 19.40 -8.31 17.18
C ASN A 85 18.48 -7.08 17.01
N PHE A 86 17.18 -7.30 16.90
CA PHE A 86 16.17 -6.25 16.82
C PHE A 86 15.62 -6.00 18.22
N GLN A 87 15.79 -4.78 18.71
CA GLN A 87 15.21 -4.31 19.97
C GLN A 87 14.28 -3.15 19.64
N LEU A 88 13.00 -3.43 19.46
CA LEU A 88 12.02 -2.45 19.04
C LEU A 88 11.40 -1.81 20.28
N ARG A 89 11.32 -0.48 20.28
CA ARG A 89 10.61 0.31 21.30
C ARG A 89 9.37 0.93 20.65
N LEU A 90 8.20 0.46 21.06
CA LEU A 90 6.92 0.77 20.43
C LEU A 90 6.03 1.61 21.34
N ARG A 91 5.28 2.53 20.72
CA ARG A 91 4.21 3.34 21.32
C ARG A 91 2.97 3.24 20.45
N ARG A 92 1.80 3.45 21.04
CA ARG A 92 0.53 3.42 20.30
C ARG A 92 0.53 4.50 19.23
N ASP A 93 0.11 4.14 18.03
CA ASP A 93 -0.14 5.10 16.95
C ASP A 93 -1.49 5.79 17.19
N LEU A 94 -1.48 7.11 17.21
CA LEU A 94 -2.67 7.95 17.39
C LEU A 94 -2.85 8.96 16.23
N GLU A 95 -2.08 8.80 15.15
CA GLU A 95 -2.05 9.76 14.03
C GLU A 95 -2.61 9.18 12.72
N THR A 96 -2.57 7.86 12.56
CA THR A 96 -3.01 7.19 11.34
C THR A 96 -4.54 7.21 11.21
N PHE A 97 -5.24 7.02 12.33
CA PHE A 97 -6.69 7.14 12.45
C PHE A 97 -7.05 8.47 13.11
N SER A 98 -8.06 9.16 12.58
CA SER A 98 -8.61 10.34 13.24
C SER A 98 -9.11 10.00 14.65
N ASN A 99 -8.94 10.93 15.60
CA ASN A 99 -9.50 10.80 16.94
C ASN A 99 -11.04 10.68 16.95
N THR A 100 -11.69 11.06 15.85
CA THR A 100 -13.14 10.92 15.65
C THR A 100 -13.45 9.93 14.53
N ILE A 101 -12.63 8.87 14.39
CA ILE A 101 -12.82 7.87 13.35
C ILE A 101 -14.21 7.24 13.44
N GLU A 102 -14.86 7.15 12.29
CA GLU A 102 -16.13 6.46 12.14
C GLU A 102 -15.88 5.09 11.51
N VAL A 103 -16.30 4.01 12.16
CA VAL A 103 -16.26 2.66 11.55
C VAL A 103 -17.69 2.20 11.31
N LEU A 104 -17.99 1.86 10.06
CA LEU A 104 -19.30 1.42 9.59
C LEU A 104 -19.29 -0.08 9.30
N ASP A 105 -20.42 -0.74 9.55
CA ASP A 105 -20.69 -2.11 9.10
C ASP A 105 -21.10 -2.16 7.62
N SER A 106 -21.39 -3.37 7.13
CA SER A 106 -21.85 -3.64 5.76
C SER A 106 -23.10 -2.85 5.36
N PHE A 107 -23.94 -2.52 6.34
CA PHE A 107 -25.23 -1.85 6.17
C PHE A 107 -25.12 -0.32 6.32
N GLY A 108 -23.91 0.20 6.60
CA GLY A 108 -23.66 1.62 6.80
C GLY A 108 -24.02 2.12 8.19
N ASN A 109 -24.29 1.23 9.16
CA ASN A 109 -24.49 1.63 10.54
C ASN A 109 -23.15 1.87 11.22
N HIS A 110 -23.09 2.84 12.12
CA HIS A 110 -21.93 3.03 12.98
C HIS A 110 -21.77 1.84 13.93
N LEU A 111 -20.59 1.24 13.93
CA LEU A 111 -20.22 0.28 14.97
C LEU A 111 -20.16 0.98 16.32
N HIS A 112 -20.51 0.23 17.37
CA HIS A 112 -20.43 0.75 18.72
C HIS A 112 -18.96 1.01 19.08
N PRO A 113 -18.60 2.12 19.76
CA PRO A 113 -17.21 2.43 20.10
C PRO A 113 -16.46 1.31 20.82
N ASN A 114 -17.15 0.51 21.63
CA ASN A 114 -16.56 -0.64 22.33
C ASN A 114 -16.15 -1.79 21.40
N ASP A 115 -16.70 -1.84 20.18
CA ASP A 115 -16.39 -2.87 19.18
C ASP A 115 -15.23 -2.44 18.25
N ILE A 116 -14.74 -1.21 18.43
CA ILE A 116 -13.65 -0.62 17.64
C ILE A 116 -12.41 -0.52 18.54
N ASP A 117 -11.51 -1.49 18.40
CA ASP A 117 -10.20 -1.42 19.04
C ASP A 117 -9.15 -1.00 18.01
N THR A 118 -8.43 0.09 18.29
CA THR A 118 -7.26 0.55 17.51
C THR A 118 -5.99 0.55 18.36
N SER A 119 -6.06 0.09 19.60
CA SER A 119 -4.95 0.12 20.56
C SER A 119 -3.81 -0.82 20.20
N HIS A 120 -4.06 -1.77 19.30
CA HIS A 120 -3.09 -2.71 18.77
C HIS A 120 -2.19 -2.12 17.68
N ILE A 121 -2.39 -0.87 17.24
CA ILE A 121 -1.55 -0.21 16.23
C ILE A 121 -0.41 0.54 16.91
N TYR A 122 0.81 0.36 16.40
CA TYR A 122 2.04 0.87 16.99
C TYR A 122 2.94 1.56 15.97
N HIS A 123 3.66 2.56 16.45
CA HIS A 123 4.84 3.14 15.82
C HIS A 123 6.02 3.12 16.80
N GLY A 124 7.24 3.29 16.32
CA GLY A 124 8.42 3.19 17.17
C GLY A 124 9.73 3.29 16.42
N HIS A 125 10.80 2.83 17.06
CA HIS A 125 12.16 2.82 16.54
C HIS A 125 12.93 1.63 17.09
N ILE A 126 14.09 1.35 16.49
CA ILE A 126 15.08 0.42 17.04
C ILE A 126 15.89 1.16 18.10
N ILE A 127 16.03 0.57 19.27
CA ILE A 127 16.85 1.11 20.37
C ILE A 127 18.31 1.28 19.88
N ASP A 128 18.94 2.40 20.27
CA ASP A 128 20.31 2.78 19.91
C ASP A 128 20.56 2.95 18.40
N GLU A 129 19.50 3.16 17.61
CA GLU A 129 19.59 3.41 16.19
C GLU A 129 18.81 4.66 15.80
N ALA A 130 19.51 5.80 15.74
CA ALA A 130 18.96 7.06 15.27
C ALA A 130 18.41 6.92 13.85
N GLU A 131 17.33 7.66 13.57
CA GLU A 131 16.62 7.67 12.27
C GLU A 131 16.00 6.32 11.86
N SER A 132 16.05 5.30 12.73
CA SER A 132 15.27 4.09 12.53
C SER A 132 13.80 4.34 12.83
N ALA A 133 12.95 3.61 12.12
CA ALA A 133 11.51 3.70 12.24
C ALA A 133 10.90 2.30 12.24
N VAL A 134 9.84 2.13 13.02
CA VAL A 134 9.05 0.91 13.07
C VAL A 134 7.59 1.31 13.05
N PHE A 135 6.78 0.62 12.27
CA PHE A 135 5.33 0.72 12.36
C PHE A 135 4.71 -0.65 12.13
N GLY A 136 3.61 -0.93 12.82
CA GLY A 136 3.03 -2.26 12.81
C GLY A 136 1.85 -2.38 13.75
N SER A 137 1.44 -3.62 14.01
CA SER A 137 0.44 -3.95 15.01
C SER A 137 0.85 -5.16 15.85
N ILE A 138 0.26 -5.27 17.03
CA ILE A 138 0.43 -6.41 17.93
C ILE A 138 -0.94 -7.02 18.21
N ILE A 139 -1.19 -8.22 17.68
CA ILE A 139 -2.44 -8.95 17.90
C ILE A 139 -2.10 -10.32 18.49
N ASN A 140 -2.72 -10.68 19.61
CA ASN A 140 -2.44 -11.93 20.35
C ASN A 140 -0.94 -12.13 20.63
N GLY A 141 -0.23 -11.04 20.94
CA GLY A 141 1.20 -11.09 21.22
C GLY A 141 2.09 -11.33 20.00
N VAL A 142 1.57 -11.24 18.78
CA VAL A 142 2.36 -11.35 17.55
C VAL A 142 2.45 -9.99 16.88
N PHE A 143 3.68 -9.51 16.69
CA PHE A 143 4.01 -8.30 15.98
C PHE A 143 4.00 -8.56 14.47
N GLU A 144 3.36 -7.67 13.74
CA GLU A 144 3.38 -7.61 12.28
C GLU A 144 3.61 -6.17 11.86
N GLY A 145 4.53 -5.92 10.92
CA GLY A 145 4.84 -4.55 10.52
C GLY A 145 6.12 -4.41 9.71
N LYS A 146 6.53 -3.16 9.51
CA LYS A 146 7.76 -2.78 8.81
C LYS A 146 8.78 -2.21 9.77
N ILE A 147 10.02 -2.61 9.59
CA ILE A 147 11.19 -2.08 10.29
C ILE A 147 12.06 -1.39 9.25
N ILE A 148 12.33 -0.11 9.46
CA ILE A 148 13.18 0.75 8.62
C ILE A 148 14.46 1.03 9.41
N SER A 149 15.59 0.59 8.87
CA SER A 149 16.89 0.73 9.52
C SER A 149 17.90 1.30 8.53
N PRO A 150 18.45 2.50 8.79
CA PRO A 150 19.52 3.07 7.97
C PRO A 150 20.77 2.18 7.92
N LYS A 151 21.00 1.35 8.96
CA LYS A 151 22.20 0.50 9.07
C LYS A 151 22.01 -0.92 8.53
N LYS A 152 20.85 -1.52 8.76
CA LYS A 152 20.57 -2.95 8.50
C LYS A 152 19.71 -3.16 7.25
N GLY A 153 19.09 -2.09 6.73
CA GLY A 153 18.11 -2.16 5.65
C GLY A 153 16.70 -2.36 6.17
N ASN A 154 15.76 -2.52 5.26
CA ASN A 154 14.34 -2.56 5.59
C ASN A 154 13.83 -4.00 5.65
N TYR A 155 12.97 -4.28 6.62
CA TYR A 155 12.43 -5.61 6.89
C TYR A 155 10.92 -5.56 7.07
N PHE A 156 10.26 -6.66 6.70
CA PHE A 156 8.86 -6.91 6.97
C PHE A 156 8.75 -8.12 7.89
N VAL A 157 7.95 -7.99 8.95
CA VAL A 157 7.60 -9.09 9.85
C VAL A 157 6.13 -9.40 9.64
N GLU A 158 5.78 -10.65 9.37
CA GLU A 158 4.40 -11.09 9.15
C GLU A 158 4.08 -12.37 9.91
N LYS A 159 2.80 -12.62 10.14
CA LYS A 159 2.34 -13.88 10.76
C LYS A 159 2.60 -15.05 9.82
N SER A 160 3.22 -16.11 10.32
CA SER A 160 3.52 -17.32 9.54
C SER A 160 2.26 -17.96 8.95
N LYS A 161 1.13 -17.89 9.69
CA LYS A 161 -0.18 -18.40 9.27
C LYS A 161 -0.67 -17.89 7.91
N LYS A 162 -0.24 -16.70 7.46
CA LYS A 162 -0.59 -16.16 6.14
C LYS A 162 0.01 -16.93 4.98
N TYR A 163 1.02 -17.76 5.26
CA TYR A 163 1.81 -18.50 4.27
C TYR A 163 1.65 -20.02 4.39
N ILE A 164 0.72 -20.49 5.22
CA ILE A 164 0.35 -21.90 5.32
C ILE A 164 -0.55 -22.26 4.12
N HIS A 165 -0.40 -23.49 3.60
CA HIS A 165 -1.25 -23.98 2.51
C HIS A 165 -2.76 -23.81 2.80
N PRO A 166 -3.57 -23.44 1.79
CA PRO A 166 -3.25 -23.33 0.37
C PRO A 166 -2.60 -21.98 -0.03
N HIS A 167 -2.42 -21.05 0.92
CA HIS A 167 -2.05 -19.65 0.63
C HIS A 167 -0.55 -19.37 0.53
N GLY A 168 0.31 -20.35 0.85
CA GLY A 168 1.76 -20.24 0.69
C GLY A 168 2.46 -21.59 0.67
N LEU A 169 3.76 -21.59 0.95
CA LEU A 169 4.64 -22.77 0.88
C LEU A 169 4.93 -23.40 2.25
N LEU A 170 4.40 -22.86 3.35
CA LEU A 170 4.60 -23.38 4.70
C LEU A 170 3.67 -24.56 4.98
N LYS A 171 4.15 -25.50 5.81
CA LYS A 171 3.37 -26.63 6.32
C LYS A 171 2.58 -26.22 7.57
N ASP A 172 1.51 -26.96 7.88
CA ASP A 172 0.63 -26.66 9.03
C ASP A 172 1.33 -26.74 10.42
N ASN A 173 2.47 -27.43 10.52
CA ASN A 173 3.17 -27.71 11.79
C ASN A 173 4.51 -26.94 11.93
N GLU A 174 4.58 -25.69 11.48
CA GLU A 174 5.79 -24.87 11.73
C GLU A 174 5.81 -24.34 13.17
N ASP A 175 6.95 -24.46 13.87
CA ASP A 175 7.12 -24.11 15.28
C ASP A 175 7.30 -22.59 15.55
N PHE A 176 7.05 -21.74 14.56
CA PHE A 176 7.25 -20.28 14.65
C PHE A 176 5.98 -19.51 14.28
N HIS A 177 5.72 -18.43 15.01
CA HIS A 177 4.53 -17.59 14.81
C HIS A 177 4.74 -16.48 13.78
N SER A 178 6.00 -16.12 13.48
CA SER A 178 6.34 -15.01 12.60
C SER A 178 7.41 -15.39 11.58
N VAL A 179 7.33 -14.76 10.41
CA VAL A 179 8.38 -14.75 9.39
C VAL A 179 8.90 -13.33 9.24
N ILE A 180 10.19 -13.20 8.97
CA ILE A 180 10.82 -11.93 8.61
C ILE A 180 11.58 -12.08 7.30
N TYR A 181 11.52 -11.06 6.46
CA TYR A 181 12.28 -11.00 5.21
C TYR A 181 12.72 -9.58 4.90
N LYS A 182 13.79 -9.44 4.12
CA LYS A 182 14.29 -8.13 3.70
C LYS A 182 13.44 -7.59 2.58
N GLU A 183 13.38 -6.26 2.50
CA GLU A 183 12.80 -5.56 1.36
C GLU A 183 13.45 -6.02 0.04
N ASN A 184 14.76 -6.28 0.02
CA ASN A 184 15.48 -6.74 -1.17
C ASN A 184 15.19 -8.19 -1.57
N ASP A 185 14.57 -8.99 -0.70
CA ASP A 185 14.18 -10.38 -0.98
C ASP A 185 12.75 -10.47 -1.56
N VAL A 186 12.13 -9.32 -1.84
CA VAL A 186 10.81 -9.22 -2.47
C VAL A 186 10.96 -8.75 -3.91
N ASP A 187 10.57 -9.62 -4.84
CA ASP A 187 10.55 -9.34 -6.27
C ASP A 187 9.14 -9.56 -6.84
N ASN A 188 8.79 -8.85 -7.92
CA ASN A 188 7.56 -9.11 -8.66
C ASN A 188 7.85 -10.13 -9.76
N PRO A 189 7.45 -11.41 -9.61
CA PRO A 189 7.74 -12.45 -10.60
C PRO A 189 7.07 -12.18 -11.96
N TYR A 190 6.10 -11.27 -12.01
CA TYR A 190 5.35 -10.89 -13.20
C TYR A 190 5.84 -9.58 -13.84
N HIS A 191 6.97 -9.02 -13.40
CA HIS A 191 7.53 -7.79 -13.98
C HIS A 191 7.98 -7.96 -15.45
N ASN A 192 8.40 -9.17 -15.84
CA ASN A 192 8.96 -9.47 -17.17
C ASN A 192 8.03 -10.28 -18.08
N SER A 193 6.79 -10.57 -17.66
CA SER A 193 5.85 -11.21 -18.58
C SER A 193 5.58 -10.24 -19.73
N SER A 194 5.79 -10.70 -20.97
CA SER A 194 5.68 -9.92 -22.21
C SER A 194 4.28 -9.35 -22.51
N SER A 195 3.35 -9.50 -21.56
CA SER A 195 2.13 -8.71 -21.46
C SER A 195 2.47 -7.35 -20.87
N HIS A 196 2.32 -6.27 -21.64
CA HIS A 196 2.39 -4.86 -21.22
C HIS A 196 1.42 -4.46 -20.06
N PHE A 197 0.92 -5.40 -19.25
CA PHE A 197 -0.33 -5.29 -18.50
C PHE A 197 -0.23 -5.58 -17.00
N SER A 198 0.86 -6.14 -16.46
CA SER A 198 1.00 -6.25 -14.99
C SER A 198 1.38 -4.88 -14.41
N GLY A 199 0.37 -4.05 -14.14
CA GLY A 199 0.50 -2.66 -13.68
C GLY A 199 -0.84 -1.95 -13.47
N CYS A 200 -0.78 -0.67 -13.09
CA CYS A 200 -1.93 0.25 -12.91
C CYS A 200 -2.42 0.82 -14.26
N GLY A 201 -2.78 -0.04 -15.21
CA GLY A 201 -2.97 0.38 -16.60
C GLY A 201 -4.25 -0.10 -17.24
N VAL A 202 -5.29 0.73 -17.26
CA VAL A 202 -6.36 0.56 -18.25
C VAL A 202 -5.87 1.04 -19.63
N VAL A 203 -6.09 0.23 -20.66
CA VAL A 203 -5.69 0.52 -22.05
C VAL A 203 -6.90 0.64 -22.98
N GLY A 204 -6.67 1.19 -24.17
CA GLY A 204 -7.67 1.21 -25.24
C GLY A 204 -8.97 1.91 -24.86
N SER A 205 -10.09 1.25 -25.13
CA SER A 205 -11.43 1.79 -24.92
C SER A 205 -11.71 2.14 -23.45
N THR A 206 -11.18 1.39 -22.48
CA THR A 206 -11.44 1.66 -21.06
C THR A 206 -10.85 3.00 -20.63
N LYS A 207 -9.61 3.28 -21.04
CA LYS A 207 -8.97 4.59 -20.78
C LYS A 207 -9.75 5.73 -21.44
N GLN A 208 -10.16 5.57 -22.69
CA GLN A 208 -10.96 6.57 -23.40
C GLN A 208 -12.32 6.83 -22.75
N ASN A 209 -12.98 5.77 -22.26
CA ASN A 209 -14.25 5.87 -21.55
C ASN A 209 -14.08 6.64 -20.22
N MET A 210 -13.03 6.31 -19.46
CA MET A 210 -12.70 7.05 -18.23
C MET A 210 -12.42 8.52 -18.52
N GLU A 211 -11.57 8.83 -19.50
CA GLU A 211 -11.30 10.22 -19.91
C GLU A 211 -12.58 10.95 -20.32
N THR A 212 -13.47 10.30 -21.08
CA THR A 212 -14.77 10.87 -21.47
C THR A 212 -15.62 11.25 -20.26
N ILE A 213 -15.69 10.39 -19.24
CA ILE A 213 -16.40 10.68 -17.98
C ILE A 213 -15.77 11.89 -17.28
N GLN A 214 -14.45 12.00 -17.21
CA GLN A 214 -13.79 13.12 -16.49
C GLN A 214 -14.13 14.50 -17.08
N TYR A 215 -14.38 14.57 -18.40
CA TYR A 215 -14.71 15.82 -19.10
C TYR A 215 -16.22 16.08 -19.25
N SER A 216 -17.08 15.08 -19.00
CA SER A 216 -18.52 15.18 -19.31
C SER A 216 -19.35 15.95 -18.27
N SER A 217 -18.79 16.26 -17.10
CA SER A 217 -19.50 17.08 -16.10
C SER A 217 -19.60 18.57 -16.44
N ASN A 218 -18.86 19.04 -17.45
CA ASN A 218 -18.86 20.44 -17.88
C ASN A 218 -19.75 20.63 -19.12
N PRO A 219 -20.87 21.38 -19.04
CA PRO A 219 -21.79 21.58 -20.17
C PRO A 219 -21.14 22.24 -21.40
N TRP A 220 -20.07 23.01 -21.20
CA TRP A 220 -19.37 23.77 -22.24
C TRP A 220 -18.43 22.91 -23.13
N ASN A 221 -18.18 21.65 -22.78
CA ASN A 221 -17.30 20.76 -23.56
C ASN A 221 -18.05 19.94 -24.62
N VAL A 222 -19.39 20.05 -24.71
CA VAL A 222 -20.22 19.27 -25.65
C VAL A 222 -20.31 19.93 -27.05
N GLN A 223 -19.68 21.09 -27.26
CA GLN A 223 -19.84 21.91 -28.48
C GLN A 223 -18.54 22.23 -29.25
N GLN A 224 -17.49 21.42 -29.15
CA GLN A 224 -16.37 21.52 -30.10
C GLN A 224 -16.33 20.29 -31.03
N PRO A 225 -16.54 20.49 -32.36
CA PRO A 225 -16.32 19.45 -33.36
C PRO A 225 -14.88 18.92 -33.29
N ASP A 226 -14.70 17.67 -33.67
CA ASP A 226 -13.52 16.80 -33.54
C ASP A 226 -12.21 17.25 -34.24
N GLU A 227 -11.90 18.54 -34.35
CA GLU A 227 -10.69 19.01 -35.06
C GLU A 227 -9.48 19.38 -34.18
N GLU A 228 -9.58 19.35 -32.84
CA GLU A 228 -8.39 19.46 -31.97
C GLU A 228 -8.48 18.56 -30.72
N ARG A 229 -8.54 17.23 -30.93
CA ARG A 229 -8.18 16.26 -29.88
C ARG A 229 -6.72 15.84 -30.05
N PRO A 230 -5.73 16.54 -29.47
CA PRO A 230 -4.36 16.04 -29.50
C PRO A 230 -4.27 14.81 -28.59
N ALA A 231 -4.25 13.64 -29.23
CA ALA A 231 -4.00 12.32 -28.64
C ALA A 231 -2.57 12.17 -28.05
N TYR A 232 -1.94 13.28 -27.62
CA TYR A 232 -0.54 13.38 -27.20
C TYR A 232 -0.30 14.46 -26.13
N LYS A 233 -1.34 14.91 -25.40
CA LYS A 233 -1.25 15.96 -24.36
C LYS A 233 -0.56 15.55 -23.04
N TYR A 234 0.16 14.43 -23.01
CA TYR A 234 1.10 14.08 -21.93
C TYR A 234 2.57 14.15 -22.37
N THR A 235 2.89 14.99 -23.37
CA THR A 235 4.27 15.31 -23.75
C THR A 235 4.59 16.77 -23.45
N ARG A 236 5.85 17.02 -23.07
CA ARG A 236 6.57 18.24 -22.63
C ARG A 236 5.96 19.65 -22.87
N GLN A 237 5.08 19.86 -23.84
CA GLN A 237 4.60 21.19 -24.25
C GLN A 237 3.56 21.83 -23.31
N ALA A 238 3.02 21.10 -22.33
CA ALA A 238 2.25 21.71 -21.24
C ALA A 238 3.15 22.37 -20.15
N ALA A 239 4.45 22.04 -20.13
CA ALA A 239 5.40 22.58 -19.17
C ALA A 239 6.13 23.86 -19.65
N ASP A 240 5.98 24.24 -20.93
CA ASP A 240 6.86 25.23 -21.57
C ASP A 240 6.16 26.53 -22.02
N LYS A 241 5.01 26.87 -21.44
CA LYS A 241 4.41 28.21 -21.61
C LYS A 241 4.74 29.11 -20.43
N GLN A 242 6.01 29.47 -20.31
CA GLN A 242 6.43 30.67 -19.56
C GLN A 242 6.56 31.85 -20.54
N HIS A 243 5.66 32.83 -20.43
CA HIS A 243 5.98 34.26 -20.46
C HIS A 243 4.70 35.09 -20.29
N HIS A 244 4.30 35.31 -19.03
CA HIS A 244 3.54 36.50 -18.66
C HIS A 244 4.27 37.19 -17.51
N GLY A 245 4.48 38.51 -17.67
CA GLY A 245 5.36 39.34 -16.84
C GLY A 245 4.99 39.43 -15.36
N PRO A 246 5.80 40.14 -14.55
CA PRO A 246 5.70 40.12 -13.10
C PRO A 246 4.44 40.82 -12.60
N VAL A 247 3.42 40.04 -12.23
CA VAL A 247 2.28 40.53 -11.44
C VAL A 247 2.72 40.58 -9.97
N ARG A 248 2.89 41.79 -9.42
CA ARG A 248 3.15 42.02 -7.99
C ARG A 248 1.94 41.58 -7.16
N THR A 249 2.02 40.43 -6.50
CA THR A 249 1.11 40.04 -5.43
C THR A 249 1.61 40.58 -4.09
N LYS A 250 0.75 41.34 -3.39
CA LYS A 250 1.01 41.85 -2.02
C LYS A 250 1.27 40.66 -1.08
N ARG A 251 2.41 40.65 -0.39
CA ARG A 251 2.70 39.73 0.71
C ARG A 251 1.77 40.04 1.88
N ALA A 252 0.70 39.27 2.04
CA ALA A 252 -0.03 39.20 3.29
C ALA A 252 0.54 38.06 4.12
N THR A 253 1.28 38.39 5.17
CA THR A 253 1.68 37.46 6.24
C THR A 253 0.45 37.15 7.09
N LYS A 254 -0.44 36.28 6.60
CA LYS A 254 -1.32 35.50 7.49
C LYS A 254 -0.51 34.29 7.98
N PRO A 255 -0.59 33.89 9.26
CA PRO A 255 -0.10 32.59 9.69
C PRO A 255 -0.80 31.55 8.82
N LYS A 256 -0.06 30.88 7.94
CA LYS A 256 -0.62 29.86 7.06
C LYS A 256 -0.95 28.68 7.98
N GLU A 257 -2.23 28.48 8.31
CA GLU A 257 -2.67 27.17 8.77
C GLU A 257 -2.21 26.17 7.71
N GLU A 258 -1.19 25.36 8.03
CA GLU A 258 -0.67 24.36 7.10
C GLU A 258 -1.74 23.27 6.92
N ARG A 259 -2.59 23.46 5.91
CA ARG A 259 -3.59 22.49 5.48
C ARG A 259 -2.92 21.48 4.54
N ASN A 260 -2.32 20.47 5.14
CA ASN A 260 -1.52 19.44 4.46
C ASN A 260 -2.02 18.01 4.70
N THR A 261 -3.13 17.84 5.43
CA THR A 261 -3.74 16.53 5.70
C THR A 261 -4.87 16.23 4.72
N CYS A 262 -4.72 15.17 3.93
CA CYS A 262 -5.75 14.61 3.06
C CYS A 262 -6.53 13.53 3.83
N SER A 263 -7.82 13.77 4.08
CA SER A 263 -8.69 12.81 4.76
C SER A 263 -9.08 11.63 3.87
N LEU A 264 -9.01 10.42 4.41
CA LEU A 264 -9.35 9.19 3.72
C LEU A 264 -10.66 8.58 4.24
N PHE A 265 -11.50 8.15 3.31
CA PHE A 265 -12.50 7.11 3.54
C PHE A 265 -11.98 5.79 2.95
N ILE A 266 -11.94 4.71 3.74
CA ILE A 266 -11.49 3.40 3.26
C ILE A 266 -12.59 2.36 3.47
N GLN A 267 -13.01 1.73 2.38
CA GLN A 267 -13.94 0.60 2.41
C GLN A 267 -13.19 -0.70 2.15
N THR A 268 -13.51 -1.76 2.89
CA THR A 268 -13.08 -3.13 2.54
C THR A 268 -14.25 -3.90 2.02
N ASP A 269 -14.04 -4.71 0.99
CA ASP A 269 -15.11 -5.49 0.36
C ASP A 269 -15.31 -6.88 1.01
N PRO A 270 -16.42 -7.58 0.68
CA PRO A 270 -16.71 -8.90 1.22
C PRO A 270 -15.64 -9.97 0.92
N LEU A 271 -14.91 -9.86 -0.20
CA LEU A 271 -13.84 -10.82 -0.53
C LEU A 271 -12.65 -10.67 0.40
N LEU A 272 -12.25 -9.43 0.69
CA LEU A 272 -11.19 -9.17 1.67
C LEU A 272 -11.59 -9.62 3.07
N TRP A 273 -12.84 -9.36 3.47
CA TRP A 273 -13.38 -9.86 4.72
C TRP A 273 -13.31 -11.40 4.80
N ARG A 274 -13.81 -12.10 3.78
CA ARG A 274 -13.81 -13.57 3.74
C ARG A 274 -12.39 -14.13 3.86
N HIS A 275 -11.46 -13.58 3.09
CA HIS A 275 -10.05 -14.00 3.11
C HIS A 275 -9.42 -13.87 4.50
N ILE A 276 -9.60 -12.72 5.16
CA ILE A 276 -9.01 -12.49 6.48
C ILE A 276 -9.74 -13.32 7.55
N LYS A 277 -11.07 -13.44 7.45
CA LYS A 277 -11.90 -14.23 8.37
C LYS A 277 -11.46 -15.69 8.42
N GLU A 278 -11.15 -16.28 7.27
CA GLU A 278 -10.62 -17.65 7.18
C GLU A 278 -9.26 -17.79 7.89
N GLN A 279 -8.36 -16.80 7.74
CA GLN A 279 -7.03 -16.82 8.36
C GLN A 279 -7.06 -16.72 9.90
N VAL A 280 -8.08 -16.08 10.46
CA VAL A 280 -8.22 -15.89 11.92
C VAL A 280 -9.20 -16.84 12.59
N GLY A 281 -9.63 -17.90 11.88
CA GLY A 281 -10.52 -18.92 12.44
C GLY A 281 -11.96 -18.47 12.62
N TYR A 282 -12.47 -17.65 11.70
CA TYR A 282 -13.85 -17.17 11.62
C TYR A 282 -14.31 -16.23 12.75
N ASP A 283 -13.36 -15.66 13.50
CA ASP A 283 -13.63 -14.67 14.56
C ASP A 283 -13.86 -13.28 13.95
N LYS A 284 -15.10 -12.77 14.05
CA LYS A 284 -15.48 -11.46 13.49
C LYS A 284 -14.69 -10.29 14.11
N THR A 285 -14.34 -10.36 15.40
CA THR A 285 -13.60 -9.28 16.08
C THR A 285 -12.16 -9.26 15.61
N LYS A 286 -11.50 -10.42 15.59
CA LYS A 286 -10.12 -10.52 15.06
C LYS A 286 -10.06 -10.16 13.59
N THR A 287 -11.07 -10.53 12.81
CA THR A 287 -11.15 -10.14 11.38
C THR A 287 -11.11 -8.62 11.24
N ARG A 288 -11.88 -7.90 12.06
CA ARG A 288 -11.86 -6.43 12.08
C ARG A 288 -10.50 -5.89 12.51
N GLU A 289 -9.89 -6.42 13.56
CA GLU A 289 -8.56 -5.98 14.03
C GLU A 289 -7.45 -6.16 12.97
N GLU A 290 -7.46 -7.28 12.23
CA GLU A 290 -6.53 -7.50 11.10
C GLU A 290 -6.81 -6.52 9.95
N ILE A 291 -8.07 -6.25 9.62
CA ILE A 291 -8.45 -5.27 8.59
C ILE A 291 -7.98 -3.86 9.00
N LEU A 292 -8.21 -3.46 10.24
CA LEU A 292 -7.74 -2.18 10.78
C LEU A 292 -6.20 -2.11 10.74
N SER A 293 -5.50 -3.20 11.08
CA SER A 293 -4.04 -3.27 10.97
C SER A 293 -3.57 -3.09 9.53
N LEU A 294 -4.21 -3.79 8.60
CA LEU A 294 -3.91 -3.71 7.17
C LEU A 294 -4.06 -2.27 6.66
N ILE A 295 -5.17 -1.60 7.00
CA ILE A 295 -5.42 -0.21 6.63
C ILE A 295 -4.33 0.69 7.23
N ALA A 296 -4.07 0.57 8.53
CA ALA A 296 -3.10 1.39 9.23
C ALA A 296 -1.71 1.26 8.59
N HIS A 297 -1.21 0.04 8.39
CA HIS A 297 0.12 -0.20 7.82
C HIS A 297 0.27 0.41 6.42
N HIS A 298 -0.79 0.36 5.60
CA HIS A 298 -0.78 0.94 4.26
C HIS A 298 -0.75 2.47 4.29
N VAL A 299 -1.57 3.09 5.13
CA VAL A 299 -1.61 4.56 5.26
C VAL A 299 -0.32 5.10 5.87
N THR A 300 0.21 4.44 6.90
CA THR A 300 1.50 4.81 7.49
C THR A 300 2.63 4.70 6.46
N ALA A 301 2.68 3.64 5.65
CA ALA A 301 3.67 3.50 4.58
C ALA A 301 3.57 4.61 3.52
N VAL A 302 2.36 4.98 3.10
CA VAL A 302 2.13 6.12 2.21
C VAL A 302 2.61 7.42 2.85
N ASN A 303 2.35 7.63 4.15
CA ASN A 303 2.80 8.81 4.88
C ASN A 303 4.33 8.93 4.89
N TYR A 304 5.08 7.83 5.02
CA TYR A 304 6.55 7.85 4.89
C TYR A 304 7.01 8.36 3.52
N ILE A 305 6.31 8.01 2.44
CA ILE A 305 6.67 8.43 1.09
C ILE A 305 6.30 9.91 0.84
N TYR A 306 5.06 10.29 1.15
CA TYR A 306 4.52 11.61 0.79
C TYR A 306 5.02 12.72 1.72
N ARG A 307 5.23 12.44 3.00
CA ARG A 307 5.72 13.43 3.97
C ARG A 307 7.15 13.89 3.63
N ASP A 308 7.99 12.94 3.22
CA ASP A 308 9.40 13.17 2.89
C ASP A 308 9.59 13.72 1.47
N THR A 309 8.55 13.65 0.64
CA THR A 309 8.60 14.19 -0.72
C THR A 309 8.32 15.68 -0.75
N LYS A 310 9.16 16.39 -1.49
CA LYS A 310 9.14 17.84 -1.67
C LYS A 310 8.37 18.21 -2.94
N PHE A 311 7.06 18.42 -2.83
CA PHE A 311 6.19 18.76 -3.97
C PHE A 311 6.20 20.26 -4.28
N ASP A 312 7.37 20.87 -4.41
CA ASP A 312 7.46 22.31 -4.65
C ASP A 312 7.12 22.68 -6.10
N GLY A 313 6.07 23.49 -6.26
CA GLY A 313 5.68 24.09 -7.54
C GLY A 313 6.06 25.57 -7.58
N ARG A 314 5.08 26.43 -7.91
CA ARG A 314 5.24 27.88 -7.68
C ARG A 314 5.23 28.21 -6.19
N ILE A 315 4.61 27.36 -5.38
CA ILE A 315 4.54 27.48 -3.92
C ILE A 315 5.11 26.18 -3.33
N GLU A 316 5.71 26.29 -2.15
CA GLU A 316 6.17 25.11 -1.40
C GLU A 316 4.98 24.30 -0.88
N HIS A 317 5.01 22.99 -1.13
CA HIS A 317 4.09 22.01 -0.58
C HIS A 317 4.91 20.94 0.14
N ARG A 318 4.81 20.93 1.47
CA ARG A 318 5.61 20.10 2.38
C ARG A 318 4.69 19.28 3.27
N ASN A 319 5.24 18.20 3.84
CA ASN A 319 4.59 17.44 4.91
C ASN A 319 3.18 16.96 4.54
N ILE A 320 2.96 16.57 3.28
CA ILE A 320 1.66 16.04 2.86
C ILE A 320 1.45 14.72 3.60
N LYS A 321 0.33 14.62 4.31
CA LYS A 321 -0.02 13.42 5.07
C LYS A 321 -1.46 13.01 4.84
N PHE A 322 -1.75 11.77 5.19
CA PHE A 322 -3.03 11.12 5.06
C PHE A 322 -3.50 10.64 6.43
N GLU A 323 -4.78 10.83 6.69
CA GLU A 323 -5.43 10.45 7.94
C GLU A 323 -6.77 9.80 7.59
N VAL A 324 -7.03 8.63 8.15
CA VAL A 324 -8.29 7.91 7.91
C VAL A 324 -9.37 8.45 8.84
N GLN A 325 -10.46 8.93 8.25
CA GLN A 325 -11.58 9.52 8.98
C GLN A 325 -12.80 8.61 9.04
N ARG A 326 -12.98 7.77 8.01
CA ARG A 326 -14.06 6.79 8.00
C ARG A 326 -13.54 5.47 7.44
N ILE A 327 -13.99 4.38 8.04
CA ILE A 327 -13.80 3.02 7.53
C ILE A 327 -15.17 2.40 7.35
N LYS A 328 -15.41 1.69 6.25
CA LYS A 328 -16.56 0.80 6.09
C LYS A 328 -16.06 -0.61 5.87
N ILE A 329 -16.42 -1.53 6.76
CA ILE A 329 -16.03 -2.93 6.65
C ILE A 329 -17.23 -3.72 6.16
N ASP A 330 -17.24 -4.06 4.87
CA ASP A 330 -18.25 -4.97 4.33
C ASP A 330 -17.88 -6.41 4.66
N ASP A 331 -18.67 -7.03 5.53
CA ASP A 331 -18.67 -8.47 5.73
C ASP A 331 -19.39 -9.21 4.58
N ASP A 332 -19.32 -10.54 4.63
CA ASP A 332 -19.86 -11.42 3.60
C ASP A 332 -21.32 -11.85 3.85
N GLU A 333 -21.98 -11.31 4.88
CA GLU A 333 -23.39 -11.61 5.19
C GLU A 333 -24.34 -11.18 4.05
N PRO A 334 -24.22 -9.99 3.44
CA PRO A 334 -25.06 -9.58 2.30
C PRO A 334 -24.81 -10.35 1.00
N CYS A 335 -23.82 -11.25 0.99
CA CYS A 335 -23.49 -12.10 -0.16
C CYS A 335 -24.05 -13.52 -0.02
N ASP A 336 -24.70 -13.85 1.10
CA ASP A 336 -25.34 -15.15 1.28
C ASP A 336 -26.60 -15.25 0.39
N HIS A 337 -26.77 -16.38 -0.31
CA HIS A 337 -27.99 -16.70 -1.07
C HIS A 337 -29.28 -16.64 -0.24
N LYS A 338 -29.20 -16.78 1.09
CA LYS A 338 -30.34 -16.68 2.01
C LYS A 338 -30.61 -15.25 2.48
N TRP A 339 -29.74 -14.29 2.14
CA TRP A 339 -29.90 -12.89 2.49
C TRP A 339 -31.17 -12.33 1.84
N SER A 340 -32.04 -11.74 2.65
CA SER A 340 -33.31 -11.15 2.22
C SER A 340 -33.26 -9.62 2.09
N GLY A 341 -32.16 -8.99 2.49
CA GLY A 341 -31.95 -7.55 2.35
C GLY A 341 -31.37 -7.16 1.00
N GLU A 342 -30.97 -5.89 0.87
CA GLU A 342 -30.25 -5.41 -0.31
C GLU A 342 -28.89 -6.12 -0.42
N GLN A 343 -28.60 -6.71 -1.58
CA GLN A 343 -27.31 -7.35 -1.82
C GLN A 343 -26.21 -6.30 -1.97
N ASN A 344 -25.04 -6.57 -1.41
CA ASN A 344 -23.89 -5.71 -1.62
C ASN A 344 -23.42 -5.83 -3.09
N PRO A 345 -23.30 -4.73 -3.86
CA PRO A 345 -22.88 -4.77 -5.27
C PRO A 345 -21.47 -5.35 -5.46
N PHE A 346 -20.65 -5.40 -4.41
CA PHE A 346 -19.31 -5.98 -4.44
C PHE A 346 -19.28 -7.52 -4.26
N CYS A 347 -20.43 -8.17 -4.04
CA CYS A 347 -20.49 -9.63 -3.85
C CYS A 347 -20.11 -10.46 -5.07
N MET A 348 -20.31 -9.95 -6.29
CA MET A 348 -19.96 -10.69 -7.51
C MET A 348 -18.44 -10.86 -7.61
N GLU A 349 -17.93 -12.06 -7.92
CA GLU A 349 -16.48 -12.35 -7.93
C GLU A 349 -15.74 -11.93 -9.23
N ASN A 350 -16.47 -11.73 -10.32
CA ASN A 350 -15.88 -11.43 -11.64
C ASN A 350 -16.14 -9.99 -12.12
N ILE A 351 -16.04 -9.02 -11.21
CA ILE A 351 -16.17 -7.59 -11.56
C ILE A 351 -14.85 -7.12 -12.15
N ASP A 352 -14.88 -6.58 -13.38
CA ASP A 352 -13.71 -5.94 -14.00
C ASP A 352 -13.22 -4.74 -13.18
N VAL A 353 -11.91 -4.48 -13.21
CA VAL A 353 -11.27 -3.40 -12.43
C VAL A 353 -11.91 -2.03 -12.66
N SER A 354 -12.28 -1.70 -13.90
CA SER A 354 -12.91 -0.42 -14.24
C SER A 354 -14.34 -0.33 -13.70
N ASN A 355 -15.10 -1.42 -13.78
CA ASN A 355 -16.45 -1.50 -13.22
C ASN A 355 -16.41 -1.46 -11.70
N PHE A 356 -15.42 -2.08 -11.06
CA PHE A 356 -15.25 -2.08 -9.62
C PHE A 356 -14.96 -0.66 -9.09
N LEU A 357 -14.05 0.09 -9.74
CA LEU A 357 -13.83 1.51 -9.43
C LEU A 357 -15.09 2.34 -9.68
N ASN A 358 -15.81 2.10 -10.78
CA ASN A 358 -17.05 2.81 -11.09
C ASN A 358 -18.14 2.57 -10.04
N LEU A 359 -18.30 1.33 -9.56
CA LEU A 359 -19.25 0.99 -8.49
C LEU A 359 -18.95 1.80 -7.22
N HIS A 360 -17.68 1.85 -6.79
CA HIS A 360 -17.27 2.68 -5.65
C HIS A 360 -17.55 4.17 -5.89
N SER A 361 -17.33 4.63 -7.12
CA SER A 361 -17.53 6.02 -7.51
C SER A 361 -19.00 6.46 -7.50
N LEU A 362 -19.98 5.55 -7.41
CA LEU A 362 -21.40 5.91 -7.29
C LEU A 362 -21.75 6.48 -5.90
N GLY A 363 -20.94 6.22 -4.88
CA GLY A 363 -21.13 6.79 -3.55
C GLY A 363 -20.87 8.30 -3.49
N ASN A 364 -21.50 8.98 -2.52
CA ASN A 364 -21.13 10.36 -2.19
C ASN A 364 -19.94 10.37 -1.23
N HIS A 365 -18.78 10.78 -1.75
CA HIS A 365 -17.51 10.84 -1.01
C HIS A 365 -16.99 12.28 -0.87
N GLU A 366 -17.84 13.29 -1.00
CA GLU A 366 -17.43 14.70 -1.08
C GLU A 366 -16.89 15.30 0.24
N ASP A 367 -17.11 14.59 1.35
CA ASP A 367 -16.61 14.94 2.70
C ASP A 367 -15.15 14.55 2.89
N PHE A 368 -14.63 13.69 2.01
CA PHE A 368 -13.26 13.16 2.08
C PHE A 368 -12.38 13.75 0.99
N CYS A 369 -11.09 13.82 1.27
CA CYS A 369 -10.11 14.15 0.25
C CYS A 369 -10.02 13.04 -0.79
N LEU A 370 -9.94 11.78 -0.34
CA LEU A 370 -9.99 10.58 -1.18
C LEU A 370 -10.82 9.46 -0.52
N ALA A 371 -11.36 8.58 -1.36
CA ALA A 371 -12.10 7.40 -0.96
C ALA A 371 -11.59 6.15 -1.67
N TYR A 372 -11.19 5.12 -0.92
CA TYR A 372 -10.58 3.91 -1.46
C TYR A 372 -11.37 2.64 -1.16
N VAL A 373 -11.32 1.66 -2.06
CA VAL A 373 -11.70 0.27 -1.75
C VAL A 373 -10.47 -0.63 -1.73
N PHE A 374 -10.35 -1.39 -0.65
CA PHE A 374 -9.36 -2.43 -0.45
C PHE A 374 -10.06 -3.78 -0.68
N THR A 375 -9.55 -4.58 -1.62
CA THR A 375 -10.17 -5.87 -1.99
C THR A 375 -9.15 -7.02 -2.04
N TYR A 376 -9.64 -8.24 -2.06
CA TYR A 376 -8.86 -9.46 -2.32
C TYR A 376 -9.32 -10.13 -3.62
N ARG A 377 -9.42 -9.32 -4.68
CA ARG A 377 -9.90 -9.74 -6.00
C ARG A 377 -8.77 -9.78 -7.02
N ASP A 378 -8.66 -10.89 -7.72
CA ASP A 378 -7.63 -11.03 -8.76
C ASP A 378 -8.13 -10.43 -10.08
N PHE A 379 -7.69 -9.20 -10.37
CA PHE A 379 -8.11 -8.51 -11.58
C PHE A 379 -7.40 -9.03 -12.82
N THR A 380 -8.12 -9.06 -13.93
CA THR A 380 -7.57 -9.48 -15.21
C THR A 380 -6.37 -8.61 -15.63
N GLY A 381 -5.42 -9.22 -16.35
CA GLY A 381 -4.20 -8.55 -16.77
C GLY A 381 -3.15 -8.37 -15.67
N GLY A 382 -3.45 -8.77 -14.43
CA GLY A 382 -2.56 -8.59 -13.29
C GLY A 382 -2.55 -7.16 -12.75
N THR A 383 -3.70 -6.50 -12.82
CA THR A 383 -3.91 -5.12 -12.37
C THR A 383 -4.00 -5.09 -10.84
N LEU A 384 -3.15 -4.28 -10.20
CA LEU A 384 -3.11 -4.18 -8.73
C LEU A 384 -3.94 -3.04 -8.15
N GLY A 385 -4.29 -2.05 -8.97
CA GLY A 385 -5.03 -0.87 -8.55
C GLY A 385 -5.51 -0.06 -9.74
N LEU A 386 -6.42 0.87 -9.47
CA LEU A 386 -6.91 1.85 -10.44
C LEU A 386 -7.45 3.08 -9.71
N ALA A 387 -7.18 4.27 -10.25
CA ALA A 387 -7.62 5.52 -9.66
C ALA A 387 -7.96 6.59 -10.71
N TRP A 388 -8.84 7.52 -10.35
CA TRP A 388 -9.12 8.70 -11.18
C TRP A 388 -8.01 9.73 -11.08
N VAL A 389 -7.48 10.16 -12.22
CA VAL A 389 -6.34 11.08 -12.26
C VAL A 389 -6.82 12.53 -12.06
N ALA A 390 -6.24 13.27 -11.10
CA ALA A 390 -6.54 14.69 -10.96
C ALA A 390 -5.99 15.54 -12.10
N SER A 391 -6.60 16.70 -12.33
CA SER A 391 -6.10 17.71 -13.26
C SER A 391 -6.07 19.09 -12.62
N ALA A 392 -5.02 19.86 -12.92
CA ALA A 392 -4.92 21.26 -12.57
C ALA A 392 -5.75 22.17 -13.49
N SER A 393 -6.21 21.65 -14.64
CA SER A 393 -6.79 22.43 -15.75
C SER A 393 -8.27 22.16 -16.01
N GLY A 394 -8.96 21.51 -15.06
CA GLY A 394 -10.43 21.45 -15.03
C GLY A 394 -11.06 20.12 -15.40
N ALA A 395 -10.28 19.09 -15.79
CA ALA A 395 -10.81 17.72 -15.83
C ALA A 395 -11.19 17.26 -14.41
N SER A 396 -12.31 16.57 -14.28
CA SER A 396 -12.78 16.11 -12.97
C SER A 396 -12.00 14.88 -12.53
N GLY A 397 -11.69 14.78 -11.25
CA GLY A 397 -11.01 13.61 -10.70
C GLY A 397 -9.99 13.91 -9.62
N GLY A 398 -9.60 12.83 -8.93
CA GLY A 398 -8.62 12.81 -7.86
C GLY A 398 -9.01 13.65 -6.65
N ILE A 399 -8.00 14.13 -5.92
CA ILE A 399 -8.18 14.80 -4.62
C ILE A 399 -9.26 15.90 -4.65
N CYS A 400 -10.07 15.97 -3.59
CA CYS A 400 -11.06 17.03 -3.39
C CYS A 400 -12.14 17.18 -4.47
N GLU A 401 -12.39 16.15 -5.28
CA GLU A 401 -13.49 16.16 -6.26
C GLU A 401 -14.86 16.09 -5.55
N LYS A 402 -15.89 16.72 -6.14
CA LYS A 402 -17.26 16.71 -5.61
C LYS A 402 -18.08 15.55 -6.16
N TYR A 403 -19.10 15.15 -5.39
CA TYR A 403 -20.18 14.32 -5.89
C TYR A 403 -21.06 15.12 -6.85
N LYS A 404 -21.00 14.81 -8.15
CA LYS A 404 -21.72 15.55 -9.20
C LYS A 404 -22.11 14.65 -10.37
N THR A 405 -22.97 15.18 -11.25
CA THR A 405 -23.46 14.45 -12.42
C THR A 405 -22.42 14.38 -13.52
N TYR A 406 -22.27 13.21 -14.11
CA TYR A 406 -21.47 12.93 -15.30
C TYR A 406 -22.33 12.27 -16.34
N THR A 407 -22.07 12.57 -17.60
CA THR A 407 -22.76 11.96 -18.74
C THR A 407 -21.85 10.95 -19.41
N GLU A 408 -22.40 9.80 -19.77
CA GLU A 408 -21.71 8.74 -20.51
C GLU A 408 -22.62 8.18 -21.60
N THR A 409 -22.02 7.56 -22.60
CA THR A 409 -22.76 6.90 -23.69
C THR A 409 -22.70 5.40 -23.49
N ILE A 410 -23.81 4.78 -23.08
CA ILE A 410 -23.93 3.33 -22.92
C ILE A 410 -24.88 2.82 -24.00
N GLY A 411 -24.40 1.94 -24.88
CA GLY A 411 -25.21 1.37 -25.96
C GLY A 411 -25.78 2.42 -26.93
N GLY A 412 -25.10 3.55 -27.11
CA GLY A 412 -25.56 4.66 -27.96
C GLY A 412 -26.55 5.62 -27.28
N LEU A 413 -26.92 5.39 -26.01
CA LEU A 413 -27.79 6.26 -25.23
C LEU A 413 -26.99 7.08 -24.23
N TYR A 414 -27.31 8.37 -24.12
CA TYR A 414 -26.75 9.24 -23.09
C TYR A 414 -27.39 8.91 -21.74
N GLN A 415 -26.56 8.44 -20.80
CA GLN A 415 -26.95 8.23 -19.41
C GLN A 415 -26.23 9.24 -18.53
N SER A 416 -26.97 9.86 -17.61
CA SER A 416 -26.41 10.80 -16.64
C SER A 416 -26.48 10.21 -15.24
N THR A 417 -25.33 10.08 -14.59
CA THR A 417 -25.21 9.42 -13.28
C THR A 417 -24.36 10.30 -12.37
N LYS A 418 -24.74 10.41 -11.09
CA LYS A 418 -23.92 11.11 -10.11
C LYS A 418 -22.77 10.21 -9.65
N ARG A 419 -21.57 10.78 -9.55
CA ARG A 419 -20.35 10.09 -9.12
C ARG A 419 -19.44 10.98 -8.29
N SER A 420 -18.62 10.35 -7.47
CA SER A 420 -17.46 10.95 -6.83
C SER A 420 -16.21 10.39 -7.51
N LEU A 421 -15.43 11.24 -8.18
CA LEU A 421 -14.19 10.82 -8.87
C LEU A 421 -12.93 11.09 -8.02
N ASN A 422 -13.08 11.31 -6.71
CA ASN A 422 -12.00 11.30 -5.73
C ASN A 422 -11.72 9.89 -5.21
N THR A 423 -11.82 8.89 -6.09
CA THR A 423 -11.81 7.47 -5.74
C THR A 423 -10.63 6.73 -6.35
N GLY A 424 -10.26 5.63 -5.68
CA GLY A 424 -9.28 4.65 -6.13
C GLY A 424 -9.55 3.27 -5.52
N ILE A 425 -8.89 2.25 -6.05
CA ILE A 425 -8.99 0.87 -5.55
C ILE A 425 -7.63 0.20 -5.56
N ILE A 426 -7.40 -0.74 -4.63
CA ILE A 426 -6.23 -1.64 -4.65
C ILE A 426 -6.64 -3.06 -4.30
N THR A 427 -5.90 -4.04 -4.81
CA THR A 427 -6.04 -5.47 -4.46
C THR A 427 -4.80 -6.04 -3.80
N PHE A 428 -5.00 -7.04 -2.93
CA PHE A 428 -3.92 -7.77 -2.24
C PHE A 428 -3.64 -9.16 -2.84
N VAL A 429 -4.20 -9.47 -4.01
CA VAL A 429 -3.95 -10.71 -4.74
C VAL A 429 -3.68 -10.41 -6.21
N ASN A 430 -2.79 -11.19 -6.82
CA ASN A 430 -2.46 -11.10 -8.23
C ASN A 430 -1.98 -12.45 -8.75
N TYR A 431 -2.59 -12.92 -9.84
CA TYR A 431 -2.36 -14.26 -10.38
C TYR A 431 -2.48 -15.34 -9.31
N ASN A 432 -3.56 -15.28 -8.54
CA ASN A 432 -3.91 -16.14 -7.42
C ASN A 432 -2.85 -16.22 -6.32
N SER A 433 -1.92 -15.26 -6.28
CA SER A 433 -0.86 -15.19 -5.28
C SER A 433 -1.01 -13.93 -4.44
N ARG A 434 -0.90 -14.10 -3.11
CA ARG A 434 -0.94 -12.98 -2.17
C ARG A 434 0.20 -12.00 -2.48
N VAL A 435 -0.16 -10.72 -2.60
CA VAL A 435 0.78 -9.62 -2.80
C VAL A 435 1.38 -9.23 -1.44
N PRO A 436 2.72 -9.25 -1.27
CA PRO A 436 3.34 -8.86 0.00
C PRO A 436 3.15 -7.37 0.32
N PRO A 437 3.17 -6.97 1.60
CA PRO A 437 3.00 -5.58 2.05
C PRO A 437 3.83 -4.56 1.28
N LYS A 438 5.10 -4.86 0.96
CA LYS A 438 5.96 -3.97 0.18
C LYS A 438 5.32 -3.55 -1.15
N VAL A 439 4.82 -4.52 -1.91
CA VAL A 439 4.26 -4.27 -3.25
C VAL A 439 2.92 -3.56 -3.11
N SER A 440 2.03 -4.01 -2.23
CA SER A 440 0.71 -3.40 -2.05
C SER A 440 0.77 -1.98 -1.45
N GLN A 441 1.73 -1.68 -0.59
CA GLN A 441 1.99 -0.33 -0.08
C GLN A 441 2.45 0.62 -1.20
N LEU A 442 3.33 0.16 -2.09
CA LEU A 442 3.75 0.93 -3.26
C LEU A 442 2.61 1.11 -4.26
N THR A 443 1.76 0.09 -4.45
CA THR A 443 0.54 0.20 -5.27
C THR A 443 -0.36 1.31 -4.72
N LEU A 444 -0.64 1.34 -3.41
CA LEU A 444 -1.46 2.42 -2.85
C LEU A 444 -0.84 3.80 -3.08
N ALA A 445 0.48 3.94 -2.86
CA ALA A 445 1.18 5.20 -3.09
C ALA A 445 1.11 5.64 -4.55
N HIS A 446 1.17 4.69 -5.50
CA HIS A 446 1.01 4.89 -6.93
C HIS A 446 -0.40 5.39 -7.28
N GLU A 447 -1.44 4.70 -6.81
CA GLU A 447 -2.82 5.10 -7.08
C GLU A 447 -3.13 6.50 -6.52
N ILE A 448 -2.63 6.79 -5.32
CA ILE A 448 -2.76 8.13 -4.74
C ILE A 448 -1.98 9.14 -5.60
N GLY A 449 -0.88 8.74 -6.22
CA GLY A 449 -0.10 9.61 -7.11
C GLY A 449 -0.91 10.03 -8.34
N HIS A 450 -1.71 9.12 -8.89
CA HIS A 450 -2.73 9.45 -9.89
C HIS A 450 -3.78 10.41 -9.35
N ASN A 451 -4.34 10.15 -8.17
CA ASN A 451 -5.30 11.06 -7.55
C ASN A 451 -4.72 12.46 -7.26
N PHE A 452 -3.40 12.60 -7.08
CA PHE A 452 -2.71 13.88 -6.96
C PHE A 452 -2.33 14.49 -8.32
N GLY A 453 -2.59 13.78 -9.43
CA GLY A 453 -2.51 14.28 -10.79
C GLY A 453 -1.26 13.88 -11.56
N SER A 454 -0.44 12.96 -11.03
CA SER A 454 0.65 12.40 -11.82
C SER A 454 0.12 11.39 -12.82
N PRO A 455 0.39 11.53 -14.13
CA PRO A 455 0.32 10.41 -15.05
C PRO A 455 1.47 9.43 -14.77
N HIS A 456 1.52 8.34 -15.54
CA HIS A 456 2.69 7.46 -15.55
C HIS A 456 3.96 8.20 -16.02
N ASP A 457 5.10 7.77 -15.47
CA ASP A 457 6.39 8.38 -15.72
C ASP A 457 6.82 8.33 -17.20
N TYR A 458 7.06 9.52 -17.75
CA TYR A 458 7.57 9.76 -19.09
C TYR A 458 8.20 11.18 -19.13
N PRO A 459 9.28 11.44 -19.90
CA PRO A 459 10.03 10.55 -20.79
C PRO A 459 11.02 9.64 -20.03
N SER A 460 11.99 9.04 -20.74
CA SER A 460 12.99 8.10 -20.20
C SER A 460 13.69 8.57 -18.92
N ASP A 461 13.94 9.87 -18.77
CA ASP A 461 14.63 10.43 -17.62
C ASP A 461 13.85 10.25 -16.31
N CYS A 462 12.52 10.08 -16.40
CA CYS A 462 11.64 9.79 -15.27
C CYS A 462 11.36 8.29 -15.08
N ARG A 463 11.95 7.43 -15.90
CA ARG A 463 11.86 5.96 -15.80
C ARG A 463 13.22 5.32 -16.10
N PRO A 464 14.24 5.58 -15.25
CA PRO A 464 15.62 5.26 -15.57
C PRO A 464 15.94 3.75 -15.58
N GLY A 465 15.13 2.93 -14.91
CA GLY A 465 15.37 1.49 -14.80
C GLY A 465 16.74 1.13 -14.20
N GLY A 466 17.29 0.00 -14.63
CA GLY A 466 18.63 -0.44 -14.23
C GLY A 466 18.79 -0.67 -12.73
N LEU A 467 19.98 -0.40 -12.20
CA LEU A 467 20.32 -0.64 -10.79
C LEU A 467 19.52 0.22 -9.80
N ASN A 468 19.08 1.41 -10.23
CA ASN A 468 18.29 2.31 -9.40
C ASN A 468 16.79 2.02 -9.48
N GLY A 469 16.35 1.27 -10.50
CA GLY A 469 14.95 0.97 -10.78
C GLY A 469 14.14 2.19 -11.24
N ASN A 470 12.88 1.96 -11.55
CA ASN A 470 11.93 3.02 -11.89
C ASN A 470 11.33 3.67 -10.64
N TYR A 471 10.73 4.84 -10.81
CA TYR A 471 10.03 5.55 -9.72
C TYR A 471 8.62 4.99 -9.49
N ILE A 472 7.95 5.45 -8.43
CA ILE A 472 6.62 4.97 -8.03
C ILE A 472 5.62 5.03 -9.18
N MET A 473 5.64 6.09 -10.01
CA MET A 473 4.67 6.29 -11.09
C MET A 473 5.01 5.55 -12.39
N PHE A 474 5.90 4.56 -12.34
CA PHE A 474 6.14 3.69 -13.48
C PHE A 474 4.88 2.90 -13.85
N ALA A 475 4.61 2.78 -15.16
CA ALA A 475 3.35 2.19 -15.66
C ALA A 475 3.16 0.70 -15.35
N SER A 476 4.24 -0.01 -15.01
CA SER A 476 4.22 -1.43 -14.67
C SER A 476 4.54 -1.61 -13.19
N ALA A 477 4.00 -2.67 -12.59
CA ALA A 477 4.18 -2.95 -11.17
C ALA A 477 5.66 -3.15 -10.83
N THR A 478 6.20 -2.29 -9.97
CA THR A 478 7.59 -2.38 -9.51
C THR A 478 7.74 -3.42 -8.40
N SER A 479 8.82 -4.20 -8.46
CA SER A 479 9.27 -5.12 -7.40
C SER A 479 9.56 -4.41 -6.06
N GLY A 480 9.90 -3.12 -6.13
CA GLY A 480 10.14 -2.26 -4.97
C GLY A 480 11.53 -2.41 -4.34
N ASP A 481 12.41 -3.27 -4.88
CA ASP A 481 13.74 -3.62 -4.33
C ASP A 481 14.81 -2.59 -4.68
N ARG A 482 14.46 -1.60 -5.49
CA ARG A 482 15.40 -0.60 -6.00
C ARG A 482 15.22 0.77 -5.34
N PRO A 483 16.30 1.54 -5.18
CA PRO A 483 16.29 2.84 -4.49
C PRO A 483 15.24 3.86 -4.97
N ASN A 484 14.83 3.81 -6.24
CA ASN A 484 13.83 4.73 -6.78
C ASN A 484 12.39 4.26 -6.56
N ASN A 485 12.15 2.98 -6.29
CA ASN A 485 10.78 2.44 -6.29
C ASN A 485 9.91 3.00 -5.16
N SER A 486 10.50 3.61 -4.13
CA SER A 486 9.82 4.30 -3.03
C SER A 486 9.89 5.82 -3.15
N LYS A 487 10.23 6.36 -4.33
CA LYS A 487 10.35 7.80 -4.58
C LYS A 487 9.54 8.22 -5.79
N PHE A 488 9.11 9.48 -5.80
CA PHE A 488 8.55 10.12 -6.99
C PHE A 488 9.67 10.61 -7.92
N SER A 489 9.42 10.52 -9.23
CA SER A 489 10.31 11.12 -10.23
C SER A 489 10.17 12.65 -10.23
N SER A 490 11.09 13.35 -10.87
CA SER A 490 10.95 14.80 -11.09
C SER A 490 9.70 15.14 -11.92
N CYS A 491 9.29 14.26 -12.84
CA CYS A 491 8.05 14.41 -13.61
C CYS A 491 6.80 14.28 -12.72
N SER A 492 6.75 13.27 -11.85
CA SER A 492 5.61 13.10 -10.94
C SER A 492 5.51 14.27 -9.97
N ILE A 493 6.64 14.70 -9.41
CA ILE A 493 6.71 15.87 -8.52
C ILE A 493 6.12 17.09 -9.21
N ALA A 494 6.55 17.42 -10.43
CA ALA A 494 6.04 18.59 -11.16
C ALA A 494 4.53 18.53 -11.43
N ASN A 495 3.99 17.37 -11.81
CA ASN A 495 2.55 17.20 -12.06
C ASN A 495 1.73 17.35 -10.77
N ILE A 496 2.16 16.69 -9.69
CA ILE A 496 1.51 16.76 -8.39
C ILE A 496 1.53 18.19 -7.85
N SER A 497 2.70 18.86 -7.91
CA SER A 497 2.86 20.26 -7.53
C SER A 497 1.90 21.18 -8.28
N SER A 498 1.64 20.91 -9.56
CA SER A 498 0.70 21.72 -10.36
C SER A 498 -0.75 21.61 -9.87
N VAL A 499 -1.18 20.44 -9.41
CA VAL A 499 -2.52 20.25 -8.82
C VAL A 499 -2.60 20.90 -7.44
N LEU A 500 -1.57 20.76 -6.61
CA LEU A 500 -1.51 21.38 -5.29
C LEU A 500 -1.49 22.91 -5.39
N ASP A 501 -0.76 23.47 -6.35
CA ASP A 501 -0.79 24.89 -6.70
C ASP A 501 -2.20 25.34 -7.11
N ALA A 502 -2.93 24.53 -7.89
CA ALA A 502 -4.31 24.83 -8.28
C ALA A 502 -5.28 24.84 -7.08
N ILE A 503 -5.05 23.97 -6.09
CA ILE A 503 -5.79 23.99 -4.81
C ILE A 503 -5.50 25.27 -4.03
N GLN A 504 -4.22 25.64 -3.91
CA GLN A 504 -3.80 26.83 -3.16
C GLN A 504 -4.29 28.13 -3.82
N ASP A 505 -4.36 28.17 -5.16
CA ASP A 505 -4.88 29.29 -5.96
C ASP A 505 -6.42 29.31 -6.04
N ASN A 506 -7.13 28.39 -5.37
CA ASN A 506 -8.59 28.22 -5.43
C ASN A 506 -9.14 27.91 -6.84
N LYS A 507 -8.30 27.39 -7.75
CA LYS A 507 -8.72 26.87 -9.06
C LYS A 507 -9.33 25.47 -8.95
N LYS A 508 -8.93 24.72 -7.92
CA LYS A 508 -9.54 23.44 -7.51
C LYS A 508 -9.98 23.57 -6.04
N ARG A 509 -11.06 22.86 -5.67
CA ARG A 509 -11.58 22.87 -4.28
C ARG A 509 -10.47 22.43 -3.32
N ASN A 510 -10.28 23.18 -2.24
CA ASN A 510 -9.43 22.76 -1.13
C ASN A 510 -10.27 21.99 -0.10
N CYS A 511 -9.90 20.74 0.14
CA CYS A 511 -10.48 19.86 1.15
C CYS A 511 -9.46 19.41 2.21
N PHE A 512 -8.21 19.91 2.14
CA PHE A 512 -7.16 19.57 3.07
C PHE A 512 -7.46 20.17 4.45
N LYS A 513 -7.19 19.40 5.50
CA LYS A 513 -7.37 19.81 6.89
C LYS A 513 -6.04 20.27 7.48
N GLY A 514 -6.12 21.15 8.47
CA GLY A 514 -4.95 21.56 9.25
C GLY A 514 -4.40 20.38 10.04
N SER A 515 -3.08 20.31 10.19
CA SER A 515 -2.46 19.38 11.14
C SER A 515 -2.70 19.88 12.56
N TYR A 516 -3.52 19.17 13.34
CA TYR A 516 -3.54 19.35 14.79
C TYR A 516 -2.31 18.63 15.35
N PHE A 517 -1.21 19.36 15.57
CA PHE A 517 -0.15 18.86 16.43
C PHE A 517 -0.68 18.89 17.86
N VAL A 518 -0.92 17.72 18.45
CA VAL A 518 -0.93 17.64 19.91
C VAL A 518 0.52 17.92 20.30
N LEU A 519 0.76 19.10 20.86
CA LEU A 519 2.01 19.40 21.54
C LEU A 519 2.10 18.43 22.72
N ASP A 520 2.78 17.31 22.54
CA ASP A 520 3.39 16.62 23.67
C ASP A 520 4.41 17.59 24.25
N ILE A 521 3.99 18.33 25.27
CA ILE A 521 4.88 19.13 26.10
C ILE A 521 5.87 18.14 26.72
N ILE A 522 7.12 18.23 26.24
CA ILE A 522 8.28 17.45 26.69
C ILE A 522 8.53 17.65 28.18
#